data_AF-A0A6U6QUC0-F1
#
_entry.id   AF-A0A6U6QUC0-F1
#
_cell.length_a   1.000
_cell.length_b   1.000
_cell.length_c   1.000
_cell.angle_alpha   90.00
_cell.angle_beta   90.00
_cell.angle_gamma   90.00
#
_symmetry.space_group_name_H-M   'P 1'
#
loop_
_entity.id
_entity.type
_entity.pdbx_description
1 polymer ?
#
loop_
_entity_poly.entity_id
_entity_poly.type
_entity_poly.pdbx_seq_one_letter_code
_entity_poly.pdbx_strand_id
1 'polypeptide(L)'
;VTKFPLPVLNSFLRSFSYVAKIADQTETAVMEEYLKIRWQEHEPHMGPLPAGDSAIAKMRLLCMAQMTASLVLQGFDNLSADDRDLLNVEMSRTGCVGQSYSQSLVPKEVNQRQEGLAFLVYYGPAFLQNLGIDMPTRRLAILAEIYRCARELWPASIEKVSSTVTIRIDMIKALSTVDMVDAALYGDVWVLLRHNATEAFVERSSKKKLNQMVSAGQRFQVLDVTACVMAYNP
;
A
#
# COMPACT_ATOMS: atom_id res chain seq x y z
N VAL A 1 8.19 -4.28 -34.16
CA VAL A 1 8.45 -5.16 -33.00
C VAL A 1 8.67 -4.29 -31.78
N THR A 2 7.70 -4.19 -30.89
CA THR A 2 7.82 -3.47 -29.61
C THR A 2 8.92 -4.15 -28.79
N LYS A 3 10.06 -3.47 -28.60
CA LYS A 3 11.16 -4.00 -27.80
C LYS A 3 10.71 -4.02 -26.34
N PHE A 4 10.55 -5.22 -25.78
CA PHE A 4 10.34 -5.36 -24.35
C PHE A 4 11.56 -4.74 -23.64
N PRO A 5 11.37 -3.80 -22.69
CA PRO A 5 12.51 -3.16 -22.05
C PRO A 5 13.40 -4.21 -21.37
N LEU A 6 14.68 -4.24 -21.71
CA LEU A 6 15.63 -5.21 -21.18
C LEU A 6 15.65 -5.26 -19.63
N PRO A 7 15.53 -4.14 -18.89
CA PRO A 7 15.43 -4.17 -17.44
C PRO A 7 14.20 -4.93 -16.92
N VAL A 8 13.07 -4.82 -17.62
CA VAL A 8 11.82 -5.53 -17.27
C VAL A 8 11.96 -7.01 -17.57
N LEU A 9 12.58 -7.38 -18.71
CA LEU A 9 12.83 -8.79 -19.05
C LEU A 9 13.75 -9.43 -18.03
N ASN A 10 14.84 -8.77 -17.66
CA ASN A 10 15.77 -9.27 -16.66
C ASN A 10 15.08 -9.43 -15.30
N SER A 11 14.28 -8.45 -14.87
CA SER A 11 13.52 -8.56 -13.62
C SER A 11 12.53 -9.73 -13.64
N PHE A 12 11.85 -9.95 -14.78
CA PHE A 12 10.96 -11.08 -14.99
C PHE A 12 11.70 -12.43 -14.97
N LEU A 13 12.84 -12.54 -15.65
CA LEU A 13 13.64 -13.76 -15.65
C LEU A 13 14.20 -14.07 -14.25
N ARG A 14 14.63 -13.05 -13.50
CA ARG A 14 15.08 -13.21 -12.11
C ARG A 14 13.97 -13.69 -11.19
N SER A 15 12.71 -13.31 -11.43
CA SER A 15 11.58 -13.70 -10.57
C SER A 15 11.32 -15.20 -10.58
N PHE A 16 11.62 -15.93 -11.67
CA PHE A 16 11.42 -17.38 -11.73
C PHE A 16 12.19 -18.15 -10.65
N SER A 17 13.40 -17.70 -10.31
CA SER A 17 14.20 -18.33 -9.24
C SER A 17 13.55 -18.22 -7.87
N TYR A 18 12.70 -17.21 -7.65
CA TYR A 18 11.92 -17.06 -6.42
C TYR A 18 10.61 -17.85 -6.49
N VAL A 19 9.89 -17.75 -7.61
CA VAL A 19 8.62 -18.48 -7.79
C VAL A 19 8.84 -19.99 -7.69
N ALA A 20 9.97 -20.51 -8.21
CA ALA A 20 10.32 -21.91 -8.10
C ALA A 20 10.42 -22.40 -6.64
N LYS A 21 10.78 -21.52 -5.68
CA LYS A 21 10.88 -21.87 -4.26
C LYS A 21 9.54 -22.16 -3.60
N ILE A 22 8.42 -21.75 -4.22
CA ILE A 22 7.07 -22.09 -3.74
C ILE A 22 6.84 -23.61 -3.76
N ALA A 23 7.64 -24.39 -4.50
CA ALA A 23 7.60 -25.85 -4.45
C ALA A 23 7.92 -26.41 -3.04
N ASP A 24 8.83 -25.74 -2.30
CA ASP A 24 9.36 -26.23 -1.01
C ASP A 24 9.14 -25.25 0.15
N GLN A 25 8.63 -24.05 -0.12
CA GLN A 25 8.41 -22.97 0.86
C GLN A 25 7.01 -22.37 0.70
N THR A 26 6.50 -21.77 1.78
CA THR A 26 5.23 -21.02 1.72
C THR A 26 5.37 -19.73 0.93
N GLU A 27 4.27 -19.22 0.37
CA GLU A 27 4.24 -17.96 -0.37
C GLU A 27 4.77 -16.79 0.47
N THR A 28 4.44 -16.78 1.77
CA THR A 28 4.95 -15.76 2.71
C THR A 28 6.45 -15.86 2.93
N ALA A 29 7.00 -17.07 3.06
CA ALA A 29 8.44 -17.27 3.24
C ALA A 29 9.23 -16.83 1.99
N VAL A 30 8.75 -17.20 0.80
CA VAL A 30 9.34 -16.77 -0.48
C VAL A 30 9.27 -15.24 -0.62
N MET A 31 8.13 -14.63 -0.26
CA MET A 31 7.97 -13.18 -0.28
C MET A 31 8.93 -12.47 0.68
N GLU A 32 9.09 -13.00 1.90
CA GLU A 32 10.05 -12.45 2.88
C GLU A 32 11.49 -12.50 2.35
N GLU A 33 11.89 -13.64 1.80
CA GLU A 33 13.22 -13.81 1.23
C GLU A 33 13.45 -12.83 0.08
N TYR A 34 12.45 -12.70 -0.82
CA TYR A 34 12.48 -11.73 -1.90
C TYR A 34 12.65 -10.30 -1.36
N LEU A 35 11.87 -9.89 -0.36
CA LEU A 35 11.95 -8.55 0.25
C LEU A 35 13.35 -8.27 0.82
N LYS A 36 13.96 -9.23 1.52
CA LYS A 36 15.32 -9.09 2.07
C LYS A 36 16.36 -8.93 0.97
N ILE A 37 16.27 -9.73 -0.10
CA ILE A 37 17.22 -9.64 -1.22
C ILE A 37 17.05 -8.31 -1.96
N ARG A 38 15.81 -7.86 -2.20
CA ARG A 38 15.56 -6.56 -2.84
C ARG A 38 16.12 -5.39 -2.02
N TRP A 39 16.11 -5.48 -0.70
CA TRP A 39 16.75 -4.49 0.17
C TRP A 39 18.27 -4.51 0.01
N GLN A 40 18.90 -5.68 0.08
CA GLN A 40 20.35 -5.85 0.00
C GLN A 40 20.92 -5.46 -1.37
N GLU A 41 20.21 -5.75 -2.44
CA GLU A 41 20.60 -5.43 -3.82
C GLU A 41 20.20 -4.01 -4.26
N HIS A 42 19.56 -3.22 -3.40
CA HIS A 42 19.14 -1.88 -3.77
C HIS A 42 20.36 -0.97 -4.01
N GLU A 43 20.30 -0.19 -5.10
CA GLU A 43 21.26 0.87 -5.39
C GLU A 43 20.56 2.24 -5.34
N PRO A 44 21.00 3.20 -4.50
CA PRO A 44 22.12 3.09 -3.55
C PRO A 44 21.83 2.12 -2.40
N HIS A 45 22.90 1.62 -1.78
CA HIS A 45 22.80 0.68 -0.66
C HIS A 45 22.06 1.32 0.53
N MET A 46 21.03 0.63 1.03
CA MET A 46 20.11 1.16 2.07
C MET A 46 20.58 0.93 3.51
N GLY A 47 21.74 0.31 3.69
CA GLY A 47 22.27 -0.05 5.01
C GLY A 47 21.83 -1.45 5.44
N PRO A 48 21.88 -1.77 6.75
CA PRO A 48 21.48 -3.08 7.25
C PRO A 48 20.00 -3.37 6.97
N LEU A 49 19.62 -4.65 6.94
CA LEU A 49 18.22 -5.06 6.85
C LEU A 49 17.42 -4.39 7.98
N PRO A 50 16.22 -3.86 7.69
CA PRO A 50 15.40 -3.26 8.72
C PRO A 50 14.90 -4.35 9.68
N ALA A 51 14.73 -3.99 10.94
CA ALA A 51 14.31 -4.89 12.01
C ALA A 51 13.12 -4.31 12.78
N GLY A 52 12.44 -5.17 13.53
CA GLY A 52 11.28 -4.81 14.34
C GLY A 52 10.02 -4.57 13.50
N ASP A 53 9.04 -3.91 14.13
CA ASP A 53 7.66 -3.79 13.65
C ASP A 53 7.53 -3.11 12.27
N SER A 54 8.54 -2.34 11.84
CA SER A 54 8.54 -1.64 10.54
C SER A 54 9.26 -2.37 9.41
N ALA A 55 9.88 -3.52 9.68
CA ALA A 55 10.77 -4.17 8.72
C ALA A 55 10.05 -4.55 7.41
N ILE A 56 8.91 -5.23 7.50
CA ILE A 56 8.14 -5.64 6.32
C ILE A 56 7.61 -4.43 5.55
N ALA A 57 7.06 -3.42 6.24
CA ALA A 57 6.57 -2.21 5.60
C ALA A 57 7.68 -1.47 4.83
N LYS A 58 8.85 -1.26 5.46
CA LYS A 58 10.00 -0.63 4.80
C LYS A 58 10.48 -1.40 3.58
N MET A 59 10.63 -2.73 3.67
CA MET A 59 11.06 -3.53 2.52
C MET A 59 10.02 -3.53 1.39
N ARG A 60 8.72 -3.54 1.71
CA ARG A 60 7.65 -3.41 0.71
C ARG A 60 7.65 -2.03 0.05
N LEU A 61 7.76 -0.96 0.84
CA LEU A 61 7.85 0.41 0.33
C LEU A 61 9.07 0.60 -0.59
N LEU A 62 10.23 0.03 -0.24
CA LEU A 62 11.39 0.01 -1.11
C LEU A 62 11.07 -0.64 -2.47
N CYS A 63 10.44 -1.82 -2.45
CA CYS A 63 10.04 -2.51 -3.68
C CYS A 63 9.05 -1.69 -4.52
N MET A 64 8.10 -1.00 -3.87
CA MET A 64 7.10 -0.17 -4.56
C MET A 64 7.70 1.11 -5.14
N ALA A 65 8.55 1.81 -4.39
CA ALA A 65 9.10 3.12 -4.73
C ALA A 65 10.28 3.06 -5.71
N GLN A 66 10.99 1.93 -5.80
CA GLN A 66 12.11 1.72 -6.71
C GLN A 66 13.14 2.88 -6.64
N MET A 67 13.35 3.62 -7.74
CA MET A 67 14.32 4.72 -7.81
C MET A 67 14.06 5.84 -6.78
N THR A 68 12.85 5.94 -6.24
CA THR A 68 12.48 6.92 -5.21
C THR A 68 12.49 6.35 -3.78
N ALA A 69 12.97 5.11 -3.60
CA ALA A 69 12.91 4.41 -2.32
C ALA A 69 13.55 5.19 -1.17
N SER A 70 14.71 5.83 -1.35
CA SER A 70 15.35 6.60 -0.29
C SER A 70 14.46 7.73 0.23
N LEU A 71 13.81 8.45 -0.69
CA LEU A 71 12.90 9.55 -0.36
C LEU A 71 11.63 9.05 0.33
N VAL A 72 11.07 7.94 -0.17
CA VAL A 72 9.87 7.32 0.43
C VAL A 72 10.17 6.79 1.83
N LEU A 73 11.32 6.14 2.04
CA LEU A 73 11.70 5.64 3.36
C LEU A 73 11.98 6.76 4.37
N GLN A 74 12.63 7.84 3.95
CA GLN A 74 12.75 9.05 4.77
C GLN A 74 11.37 9.63 5.10
N GLY A 75 10.49 9.68 4.10
CA GLY A 75 9.13 10.16 4.28
C GLY A 75 8.32 9.32 5.26
N PHE A 76 8.54 8.00 5.26
CA PHE A 76 7.94 7.04 6.17
C PHE A 76 8.39 7.26 7.61
N ASP A 77 9.68 7.53 7.82
CA ASP A 77 10.22 7.82 9.16
C ASP A 77 9.65 9.13 9.73
N ASN A 78 9.25 10.07 8.86
CA ASN A 78 8.61 11.34 9.22
C ASN A 78 7.08 11.26 9.37
N LEU A 79 6.45 10.10 9.19
CA LEU A 79 5.01 9.93 9.45
C LEU A 79 4.70 10.09 10.94
N SER A 80 3.45 10.46 11.22
CA SER A 80 2.86 10.33 12.55
C SER A 80 2.95 8.87 13.02
N ALA A 81 2.98 8.67 14.34
CA ALA A 81 3.02 7.33 14.90
C ALA A 81 1.82 6.49 14.42
N ASP A 82 0.62 7.08 14.40
CA ASP A 82 -0.61 6.41 14.00
C ASP A 82 -0.60 5.96 12.53
N ASP A 83 -0.18 6.82 11.60
CA ASP A 83 -0.08 6.45 10.18
C ASP A 83 1.00 5.39 9.96
N ARG A 84 2.15 5.53 10.65
CA ARG A 84 3.25 4.58 10.54
C ARG A 84 2.86 3.21 11.09
N ASP A 85 2.19 3.15 12.23
CA ASP A 85 1.74 1.91 12.86
C ASP A 85 0.65 1.22 12.04
N LEU A 86 -0.28 2.00 11.46
CA LEU A 86 -1.26 1.47 10.52
C LEU A 86 -0.59 0.82 9.31
N LEU A 87 0.37 1.51 8.67
CA LEU A 87 1.11 0.95 7.54
C LEU A 87 1.93 -0.28 7.93
N ASN A 88 2.56 -0.28 9.12
CA ASN A 88 3.29 -1.43 9.65
C ASN A 88 2.38 -2.66 9.76
N VAL A 89 1.18 -2.49 10.33
CA VAL A 89 0.20 -3.56 10.49
C VAL A 89 -0.30 -4.04 9.13
N GLU A 90 -0.84 -3.14 8.31
CA GLU A 90 -1.54 -3.49 7.07
C GLU A 90 -0.60 -4.05 5.99
N MET A 91 0.63 -3.54 5.89
CA MET A 91 1.62 -4.09 4.96
C MET A 91 2.20 -5.43 5.43
N SER A 92 2.08 -5.76 6.72
CA SER A 92 2.54 -7.04 7.28
C SER A 92 1.50 -8.17 7.19
N ARG A 93 0.24 -7.88 6.83
CA ARG A 93 -0.77 -8.92 6.61
C ARG A 93 -0.50 -9.67 5.30
N THR A 94 -0.59 -11.00 5.37
CA THR A 94 -0.23 -11.90 4.26
C THR A 94 -1.42 -12.26 3.37
N GLY A 95 -2.61 -12.39 3.96
CA GLY A 95 -3.80 -12.92 3.27
C GLY A 95 -3.74 -14.45 3.08
N CYS A 96 -2.80 -15.12 3.76
CA CYS A 96 -2.58 -16.56 3.66
C CYS A 96 -2.80 -17.20 5.03
N VAL A 97 -3.71 -18.18 5.11
CA VAL A 97 -4.07 -18.86 6.37
C VAL A 97 -2.87 -19.61 6.94
N GLY A 98 -2.60 -19.40 8.22
CA GLY A 98 -1.51 -20.07 8.93
C GLY A 98 -0.11 -19.59 8.51
N GLN A 99 0.00 -18.54 7.69
CA GLN A 99 1.28 -17.99 7.28
C GLN A 99 1.50 -16.59 7.85
N SER A 100 2.69 -16.36 8.38
CA SER A 100 3.16 -15.06 8.84
C SER A 100 4.62 -14.86 8.42
N TYR A 101 5.02 -13.61 8.29
CA TYR A 101 6.44 -13.27 8.26
C TYR A 101 7.11 -13.61 9.60
N SER A 102 8.44 -13.59 9.63
CA SER A 102 9.25 -13.82 10.82
C SER A 102 8.80 -12.90 11.96
N GLN A 103 8.66 -13.45 13.16
CA GLN A 103 8.10 -12.75 14.33
C GLN A 103 8.87 -11.49 14.72
N SER A 104 10.17 -11.42 14.41
CA SER A 104 11.01 -10.25 14.68
C SER A 104 10.87 -9.11 13.65
N LEU A 105 10.09 -9.31 12.58
CA LEU A 105 9.92 -8.38 11.47
C LEU A 105 8.52 -7.79 11.36
N VAL A 106 7.59 -8.21 12.21
CA VAL A 106 6.18 -7.81 12.15
C VAL A 106 5.71 -7.22 13.47
N PRO A 107 4.70 -6.31 13.43
CA PRO A 107 4.06 -5.84 14.65
C PRO A 107 3.49 -6.99 15.48
N LYS A 108 3.57 -6.83 16.81
CA LYS A 108 3.03 -7.82 17.76
C LYS A 108 1.57 -8.17 17.48
N GLU A 109 0.76 -7.19 17.10
CA GLU A 109 -0.65 -7.38 16.80
C GLU A 109 -0.86 -8.35 15.62
N VAL A 110 -0.09 -8.21 14.54
CA VAL A 110 -0.19 -9.10 13.36
C VAL A 110 0.26 -10.52 13.70
N ASN A 111 1.27 -10.65 14.55
CA ASN A 111 1.75 -11.97 15.00
C ASN A 111 0.76 -12.67 15.93
N GLN A 112 0.15 -11.93 16.87
CA GLN A 112 -0.78 -12.48 17.86
C GLN A 112 -2.17 -12.73 17.28
N ARG A 113 -2.58 -11.95 16.27
CA ARG A 113 -3.91 -12.01 15.66
C ARG A 113 -3.76 -12.13 14.15
N GLN A 114 -3.76 -13.37 13.69
CA GLN A 114 -3.91 -13.68 12.26
C GLN A 114 -5.37 -13.44 11.87
N GLU A 115 -5.74 -12.17 11.76
CA GLU A 115 -7.11 -11.72 11.46
C GLU A 115 -7.13 -10.85 10.22
N GLY A 116 -8.26 -10.86 9.53
CA GLY A 116 -8.53 -9.93 8.44
C GLY A 116 -7.84 -10.28 7.13
N LEU A 117 -8.47 -9.81 6.07
CA LEU A 117 -7.95 -9.92 4.72
C LEU A 117 -6.73 -9.00 4.52
N ALA A 118 -5.90 -9.36 3.53
CA ALA A 118 -4.83 -8.50 3.04
C ALA A 118 -5.37 -7.55 1.96
N PHE A 119 -4.85 -6.33 1.93
CA PHE A 119 -5.17 -5.38 0.88
C PHE A 119 -4.04 -5.29 -0.14
N LEU A 120 -4.39 -5.45 -1.41
CA LEU A 120 -3.51 -5.16 -2.55
C LEU A 120 -3.85 -3.78 -3.11
N VAL A 121 -3.02 -2.78 -2.82
CA VAL A 121 -3.18 -1.45 -3.42
C VAL A 121 -2.62 -1.46 -4.85
N TYR A 122 -3.49 -1.71 -5.81
CA TYR A 122 -3.15 -1.75 -7.23
C TYR A 122 -2.85 -0.34 -7.76
N TYR A 123 -1.69 -0.20 -8.42
CA TYR A 123 -1.00 1.06 -8.74
C TYR A 123 -0.30 1.76 -7.57
N GLY A 124 -0.20 1.14 -6.38
CA GLY A 124 0.64 1.64 -5.29
C GLY A 124 2.08 1.97 -5.72
N PRO A 125 2.78 1.13 -6.50
CA PRO A 125 4.09 1.46 -7.04
C PRO A 125 4.10 2.73 -7.91
N ALA A 126 3.16 2.85 -8.85
CA ALA A 126 3.07 4.03 -9.70
C ALA A 126 2.80 5.31 -8.89
N PHE A 127 1.94 5.21 -7.88
CA PHE A 127 1.63 6.32 -6.97
C PHE A 127 2.85 6.79 -6.17
N LEU A 128 3.71 5.87 -5.72
CA LEU A 128 4.92 6.20 -4.95
C LEU A 128 6.12 6.55 -5.84
N GLN A 129 6.16 6.11 -7.10
CA GLN A 129 7.22 6.47 -8.04
C GLN A 129 6.99 7.85 -8.67
N ASN A 130 5.73 8.26 -8.86
CA ASN A 130 5.37 9.54 -9.47
C ASN A 130 5.29 10.67 -8.43
N LEU A 131 6.34 10.84 -7.61
CA LEU A 131 6.34 11.88 -6.57
C LEU A 131 6.29 13.29 -7.17
N GLY A 132 7.00 13.53 -8.28
CA GLY A 132 7.08 14.86 -8.89
C GLY A 132 7.62 15.89 -7.88
N ILE A 133 6.81 16.89 -7.55
CA ILE A 133 7.11 17.92 -6.55
C ILE A 133 6.55 17.60 -5.15
N ASP A 134 5.85 16.48 -4.99
CA ASP A 134 5.19 16.15 -3.73
C ASP A 134 6.18 15.67 -2.67
N MET A 135 5.86 15.98 -1.42
CA MET A 135 6.54 15.41 -0.27
C MET A 135 6.19 13.92 -0.11
N PRO A 136 7.17 13.01 -0.02
CA PRO A 136 6.91 11.57 0.14
C PRO A 136 6.04 11.24 1.36
N THR A 137 6.21 11.96 2.48
CA THR A 137 5.40 11.79 3.70
C THR A 137 3.91 12.02 3.44
N ARG A 138 3.53 13.02 2.64
CA ARG A 138 2.12 13.30 2.30
C ARG A 138 1.52 12.19 1.45
N ARG A 139 2.28 11.67 0.47
CA ARG A 139 1.86 10.51 -0.33
C ARG A 139 1.63 9.29 0.55
N LEU A 140 2.53 9.03 1.50
CA LEU A 140 2.39 7.92 2.43
C LEU A 140 1.22 8.10 3.40
N ALA A 141 0.94 9.33 3.85
CA ALA A 141 -0.25 9.63 4.66
C ALA A 141 -1.55 9.32 3.89
N ILE A 142 -1.63 9.71 2.61
CA ILE A 142 -2.76 9.34 1.75
C ILE A 142 -2.85 7.82 1.57
N LEU A 143 -1.72 7.13 1.43
CA LEU A 143 -1.71 5.66 1.36
C LEU A 143 -2.23 5.03 2.67
N ALA A 144 -1.81 5.56 3.83
CA ALA A 144 -2.32 5.14 5.14
C ALA A 144 -3.84 5.37 5.24
N GLU A 145 -4.33 6.52 4.78
CA GLU A 145 -5.76 6.82 4.73
C GLU A 145 -6.56 5.84 3.85
N ILE A 146 -6.01 5.44 2.70
CA ILE A 146 -6.62 4.40 1.86
C ILE A 146 -6.74 3.08 2.63
N TYR A 147 -5.71 2.66 3.36
CA TYR A 147 -5.75 1.46 4.20
C TYR A 147 -6.76 1.59 5.34
N ARG A 148 -6.84 2.77 5.99
CA ARG A 148 -7.79 3.07 7.07
C ARG A 148 -9.23 2.92 6.58
N CYS A 149 -9.59 3.63 5.52
CA CYS A 149 -10.90 3.54 4.90
C CYS A 149 -11.22 2.13 4.41
N ALA A 150 -10.23 1.41 3.87
CA ALA A 150 -10.43 0.02 3.46
C ALA A 150 -10.74 -0.87 4.66
N ARG A 151 -10.06 -0.69 5.79
CA ARG A 151 -10.32 -1.46 7.00
C ARG A 151 -11.71 -1.18 7.58
N GLU A 152 -12.27 0.01 7.40
CA GLU A 152 -13.67 0.29 7.76
C GLU A 152 -14.68 -0.42 6.84
N LEU A 153 -14.38 -0.51 5.54
CA LEU A 153 -15.22 -1.24 4.57
C LEU A 153 -15.13 -2.76 4.73
N TRP A 154 -13.96 -3.25 5.18
CA TRP A 154 -13.65 -4.64 5.47
C TRP A 154 -12.95 -4.78 6.83
N PRO A 155 -13.73 -4.75 7.93
CA PRO A 155 -13.20 -4.96 9.28
C PRO A 155 -12.41 -6.25 9.37
N ALA A 156 -11.36 -6.26 10.19
CA ALA A 156 -10.57 -7.46 10.43
C ALA A 156 -11.46 -8.56 11.03
N SER A 157 -11.37 -9.77 10.48
CA SER A 157 -12.10 -10.95 10.93
C SER A 157 -11.32 -12.20 10.55
N ILE A 158 -11.31 -13.19 11.44
CA ILE A 158 -10.67 -14.51 11.24
C ILE A 158 -11.23 -15.20 9.98
N GLU A 159 -12.53 -15.05 9.72
CA GLU A 159 -13.21 -15.68 8.58
C GLU A 159 -12.70 -15.18 7.21
N LYS A 160 -11.99 -14.05 7.18
CA LYS A 160 -11.50 -13.40 5.96
C LYS A 160 -9.99 -13.48 5.78
N VAL A 161 -9.28 -14.23 6.63
CA VAL A 161 -7.81 -14.34 6.59
C VAL A 161 -7.28 -14.88 5.26
N SER A 162 -8.00 -15.79 4.61
CA SER A 162 -7.65 -16.36 3.29
C SER A 162 -8.03 -15.48 2.11
N SER A 163 -8.52 -14.26 2.34
CA SER A 163 -9.02 -13.40 1.28
C SER A 163 -8.12 -12.19 1.07
N THR A 164 -8.18 -11.64 -0.14
CA THR A 164 -7.50 -10.42 -0.52
C THR A 164 -8.50 -9.48 -1.18
N VAL A 165 -8.39 -8.18 -0.88
CA VAL A 165 -9.15 -7.14 -1.57
C VAL A 165 -8.18 -6.29 -2.38
N THR A 166 -8.46 -6.14 -3.67
CA THR A 166 -7.72 -5.26 -4.56
C THR A 166 -8.31 -3.86 -4.50
N ILE A 167 -7.52 -2.89 -4.07
CA ILE A 167 -7.88 -1.48 -4.04
C ILE A 167 -7.23 -0.81 -5.25
N ARG A 168 -8.03 -0.38 -6.21
CA ARG A 168 -7.55 0.30 -7.40
C ARG A 168 -7.47 1.81 -7.15
N ILE A 169 -6.27 2.36 -7.29
CA ILE A 169 -6.02 3.81 -7.14
C ILE A 169 -5.64 4.46 -8.47
N ASP A 170 -6.17 3.96 -9.59
CA ASP A 170 -5.76 4.41 -10.92
C ASP A 170 -6.07 5.88 -11.21
N MET A 171 -7.10 6.45 -10.59
CA MET A 171 -7.43 7.87 -10.75
C MET A 171 -6.45 8.82 -10.04
N ILE A 172 -5.73 8.36 -9.01
CA ILE A 172 -4.81 9.21 -8.22
C ILE A 172 -3.33 8.86 -8.44
N LYS A 173 -3.01 7.75 -9.12
CA LYS A 173 -1.62 7.24 -9.30
C LYS A 173 -0.63 8.23 -9.93
N ALA A 174 -1.12 9.26 -10.62
CA ALA A 174 -0.32 10.25 -11.32
C ALA A 174 -0.70 11.70 -10.99
N LEU A 175 -1.69 11.93 -10.12
CA LEU A 175 -2.07 13.28 -9.67
C LEU A 175 -1.09 13.75 -8.61
N SER A 176 -0.80 15.05 -8.54
CA SER A 176 -0.05 15.63 -7.41
C SER A 176 -0.92 15.71 -6.15
N THR A 177 -0.31 15.87 -4.98
CA THR A 177 -1.06 16.10 -3.73
C THR A 177 -1.90 17.39 -3.80
N VAL A 178 -1.41 18.41 -4.49
CA VAL A 178 -2.13 19.66 -4.76
C VAL A 178 -3.37 19.39 -5.60
N ASP A 179 -3.25 18.67 -6.72
CA ASP A 179 -4.40 18.35 -7.58
C ASP A 179 -5.48 17.55 -6.83
N MET A 180 -5.06 16.68 -5.91
CA MET A 180 -6.01 15.91 -5.10
C MET A 180 -6.73 16.79 -4.08
N VAL A 181 -6.04 17.74 -3.43
CA VAL A 181 -6.65 18.70 -2.50
C VAL A 181 -7.57 19.67 -3.24
N ASP A 182 -7.16 20.17 -4.41
CA ASP A 182 -7.92 21.12 -5.20
C ASP A 182 -9.29 20.57 -5.63
N ALA A 183 -9.42 19.25 -5.80
CA ALA A 183 -10.72 18.62 -6.04
C ALA A 183 -11.76 19.00 -4.97
N ALA A 184 -11.34 19.11 -3.71
CA ALA A 184 -12.20 19.53 -2.60
C ALA A 184 -12.66 20.99 -2.72
N LEU A 185 -11.83 21.87 -3.28
CA LEU A 185 -12.17 23.28 -3.50
C LEU A 185 -13.29 23.44 -4.53
N TYR A 186 -13.38 22.51 -5.50
CA TYR A 186 -14.48 22.48 -6.49
C TYR A 186 -15.71 21.71 -6.01
N GLY A 187 -15.77 21.31 -4.73
CA GLY A 187 -16.91 20.63 -4.12
C GLY A 187 -17.01 19.14 -4.47
N ASP A 188 -15.98 18.56 -5.08
CA ASP A 188 -15.82 17.12 -5.24
C ASP A 188 -15.07 16.54 -4.04
N VAL A 189 -15.16 15.23 -3.81
CA VAL A 189 -14.37 14.53 -2.80
C VAL A 189 -13.77 13.26 -3.38
N TRP A 190 -12.72 12.75 -2.73
CA TRP A 190 -12.19 11.44 -3.02
C TRP A 190 -12.89 10.40 -2.15
N VAL A 191 -13.34 9.31 -2.76
CA VAL A 191 -13.96 8.19 -2.04
C VAL A 191 -13.29 6.88 -2.36
N LEU A 192 -13.19 6.01 -1.37
CA LEU A 192 -12.97 4.58 -1.57
C LEU A 192 -14.33 3.90 -1.69
N LEU A 193 -14.72 3.54 -2.91
CA LEU A 193 -15.97 2.86 -3.20
C LEU A 193 -15.76 1.35 -3.22
N ARG A 194 -16.54 0.62 -2.42
CA ARG A 194 -16.60 -0.85 -2.49
C ARG A 194 -17.40 -1.25 -3.73
N HIS A 195 -16.74 -1.83 -4.71
CA HIS A 195 -17.41 -2.27 -5.94
C HIS A 195 -18.01 -3.66 -5.79
N ASN A 196 -17.28 -4.59 -5.18
CA ASN A 196 -17.75 -5.95 -4.91
C ASN A 196 -17.13 -6.51 -3.62
N ALA A 197 -17.09 -7.83 -3.46
CA ALA A 197 -16.54 -8.46 -2.25
C ALA A 197 -15.00 -8.35 -2.16
N THR A 198 -14.32 -8.28 -3.30
CA THR A 198 -12.86 -8.41 -3.45
C THR A 198 -12.22 -7.19 -4.11
N GLU A 199 -12.99 -6.15 -4.46
CA GLU A 199 -12.48 -4.98 -5.15
C GLU A 199 -13.07 -3.66 -4.63
N ALA A 200 -12.21 -2.65 -4.60
CA ALA A 200 -12.52 -1.27 -4.28
C ALA A 200 -11.85 -0.32 -5.27
N PHE A 201 -12.40 0.89 -5.42
CA PHE A 201 -11.88 1.91 -6.32
C PHE A 201 -11.77 3.23 -5.57
N VAL A 202 -10.62 3.88 -5.68
CA VAL A 202 -10.50 5.30 -5.32
C VAL A 202 -10.96 6.12 -6.50
N GLU A 203 -12.04 6.89 -6.31
CA GLU A 203 -12.61 7.73 -7.35
C GLU A 203 -13.03 9.10 -6.85
N ARG A 204 -13.07 10.06 -7.78
CA ARG A 204 -13.58 11.41 -7.52
C ARG A 204 -15.10 11.41 -7.62
N SER A 205 -15.77 11.98 -6.64
CA SER A 205 -17.23 12.00 -6.54
C SER A 205 -17.74 13.38 -6.15
N SER A 206 -18.73 13.87 -6.90
CA SER A 206 -19.45 15.10 -6.55
C SER A 206 -20.50 14.83 -5.48
N LYS A 207 -20.96 15.88 -4.79
CA LYS A 207 -22.07 15.79 -3.81
C LYS A 207 -23.31 15.10 -4.37
N LYS A 208 -23.65 15.37 -5.64
CA LYS A 208 -24.78 14.73 -6.33
C LYS A 208 -24.56 13.22 -6.47
N LYS A 209 -23.35 12.80 -6.85
CA LYS A 209 -23.00 11.38 -6.99
C LYS A 209 -23.01 10.68 -5.63
N LEU A 210 -22.50 11.31 -4.57
CA LEU A 210 -22.56 10.76 -3.21
C LEU A 210 -24.01 10.51 -2.76
N ASN A 211 -24.92 11.46 -2.97
CA ASN A 211 -26.33 11.28 -2.65
C ASN A 211 -26.94 10.09 -3.40
N GLN A 212 -26.55 9.89 -4.66
CA GLN A 212 -26.96 8.72 -5.43
C GLN A 212 -26.40 7.42 -4.83
N MET A 213 -25.11 7.37 -4.48
CA MET A 213 -24.48 6.21 -3.83
C MET A 213 -25.21 5.84 -2.53
N VAL A 214 -25.49 6.83 -1.67
CA VAL A 214 -26.24 6.65 -0.43
C VAL A 214 -27.65 6.11 -0.72
N SER A 215 -28.37 6.70 -1.66
CA SER A 215 -29.72 6.25 -2.04
C SER A 215 -29.74 4.82 -2.62
N ALA A 216 -28.65 4.41 -3.27
CA ALA A 216 -28.48 3.09 -3.85
C ALA A 216 -27.94 2.06 -2.85
N GLY A 217 -27.70 2.44 -1.59
CA GLY A 217 -27.15 1.57 -0.55
C GLY A 217 -25.71 1.13 -0.82
N GLN A 218 -24.96 1.87 -1.63
CA GLN A 218 -23.56 1.56 -1.91
C GLN A 218 -22.70 1.86 -0.68
N ARG A 219 -21.71 0.99 -0.42
CA ARG A 219 -20.75 1.16 0.68
C ARG A 219 -19.51 1.88 0.17
N PHE A 220 -19.18 3.00 0.78
CA PHE A 220 -17.98 3.77 0.48
C PHE A 220 -17.46 4.45 1.74
N GLN A 221 -16.22 4.93 1.67
CA GLN A 221 -15.64 5.85 2.67
C GLN A 221 -15.09 7.07 1.96
N VAL A 222 -15.20 8.24 2.60
CA VAL A 222 -14.60 9.48 2.10
C VAL A 222 -13.16 9.53 2.60
N LEU A 223 -12.20 9.78 1.70
CA LEU A 223 -10.79 9.91 2.06
C LEU A 223 -10.52 11.34 2.56
N ASP A 224 -9.93 11.49 3.74
CA ASP A 224 -9.52 12.80 4.26
C ASP A 224 -8.15 13.24 3.72
N VAL A 225 -8.09 13.44 2.39
CA VAL A 225 -6.85 13.84 1.70
C VAL A 225 -6.34 15.19 2.18
N THR A 226 -7.24 16.13 2.49
CA THR A 226 -6.86 17.47 2.95
C THR A 226 -6.17 17.41 4.31
N ALA A 227 -6.73 16.67 5.28
CA ALA A 227 -6.06 16.49 6.56
C ALA A 227 -4.71 15.78 6.40
N CYS A 228 -4.63 14.75 5.55
CA CYS A 228 -3.38 14.05 5.26
C CYS A 228 -2.30 14.99 4.72
N VAL A 229 -2.65 15.96 3.88
CA VAL A 229 -1.68 16.92 3.31
C VAL A 229 -1.30 18.00 4.32
N MET A 230 -2.27 18.52 5.07
CA MET A 230 -2.06 19.60 6.04
C MET A 230 -1.30 19.16 7.30
N ALA A 231 -1.43 17.90 7.71
CA ALA A 231 -0.73 17.35 8.88
C ALA A 231 0.79 17.37 8.76
N TYR A 232 1.32 17.46 7.53
CA TYR A 232 2.75 17.44 7.24
C TYR A 232 3.17 18.69 6.44
N ASN A 233 2.84 19.86 6.98
CA ASN A 233 3.43 21.11 6.53
C ASN A 233 4.84 21.25 7.11
N PRO A 234 5.84 21.58 6.27
CA PRO A 234 7.20 21.84 6.74
C PRO A 234 7.27 23.06 7.68
#